data_AF-A0A3Q8CB49-F1
#
_entry.id   AF-A0A3Q8CB49-F1
#
_cell.length_a   1.000
_cell.length_b   1.000
_cell.length_c   1.000
_cell.angle_alpha   90.00
_cell.angle_beta   90.00
_cell.angle_gamma   90.00
#
_symmetry.space_group_name_H-M   'P 1'
#
loop_
_entity.id
_entity.type
_entity.pdbx_description
1 polymer ?
#
loop_
_entity_poly.entity_id
_entity_poly.type
_entity_poly.pdbx_seq_one_letter_code
_entity_poly.pdbx_strand_id
1 'polypeptide(L)'
;MKYKIPKDFLWGGAVAAHQLEGGWQADGKGISIADVMTAGANGVPRQITAGVLSDKFYPNHEAIDFYHHYKEDIKLFAEMGFKSFRTSIAWTRIFPQGDEELPNEAGLKFYDNLFAECHKYGIEPVITLAHFEIPYHLVKEYGGWRDRRVIDFFIRFATTVFKRYRHQVKYWMTFNEINNQTDYQEQFLMATDSGLVLEPNDPDSEALMYQAAHYELVASALAVKIGHQINPEFKIGCMINVSPLYPATCNPQDTFQALKAMQRRYWFADVHALGSYPRHMEAFFAEKGLRSDITAEDRIVLAEGTVDYIGFSYYNSMTVAAQTTNPEFHFVGPEAVQKNPYLQASDWGWPIDPLGLRYSLNWLADHYHKPLMIVENGLGAKDELTADDQIHDQYRIAYLKAHIQAMKDAIEKDGVPVIGYTPWGCIDLVSAGTGQMSKRYGFIYVDRDDQGKGSNRRLKKDSFYWYQKVIKTNGSELD
;
A
#
# COMPACT_ATOMS: atom_id res chain seq x y z
N MET A 1 -23.55 -14.55 21.43
CA MET A 1 -23.34 -14.87 20.00
C MET A 1 -21.84 -15.11 19.80
N LYS A 2 -21.43 -16.06 18.97
CA LYS A 2 -19.99 -16.22 18.62
C LYS A 2 -19.74 -15.48 17.31
N TYR A 3 -18.81 -14.53 17.31
CA TYR A 3 -18.35 -13.89 16.09
C TYR A 3 -17.66 -14.91 15.19
N LYS A 4 -17.76 -14.73 13.87
CA LYS A 4 -17.21 -15.59 12.83
C LYS A 4 -16.77 -14.74 11.67
N ILE A 5 -15.83 -15.25 10.86
CA ILE A 5 -15.54 -14.68 9.55
C ILE A 5 -16.87 -14.60 8.75
N PRO A 6 -17.26 -13.42 8.25
CA PRO A 6 -18.46 -13.24 7.44
C PRO A 6 -18.50 -14.20 6.25
N LYS A 7 -19.70 -14.58 5.79
CA LYS A 7 -19.84 -15.46 4.62
C LYS A 7 -19.42 -14.77 3.31
N ASP A 8 -19.56 -13.46 3.29
CA ASP A 8 -19.21 -12.53 2.22
C ASP A 8 -17.84 -11.87 2.45
N PHE A 9 -16.99 -12.47 3.28
CA PHE A 9 -15.64 -11.98 3.53
C PHE A 9 -14.81 -11.91 2.23
N LEU A 10 -14.18 -10.76 2.00
CA LEU A 10 -13.46 -10.46 0.76
C LEU A 10 -12.06 -11.07 0.79
N TRP A 11 -11.99 -12.40 0.63
CA TRP A 11 -10.75 -13.09 0.32
C TRP A 11 -10.27 -12.72 -1.08
N GLY A 12 -8.98 -12.45 -1.25
CA GLY A 12 -8.47 -12.04 -2.55
C GLY A 12 -6.96 -12.02 -2.62
N GLY A 13 -6.42 -11.11 -3.42
CA GLY A 13 -5.00 -10.84 -3.54
C GLY A 13 -4.78 -9.40 -3.97
N ALA A 14 -3.62 -8.84 -3.63
CA ALA A 14 -3.30 -7.44 -3.83
C ALA A 14 -2.01 -7.25 -4.63
N VAL A 15 -2.02 -6.26 -5.52
CA VAL A 15 -0.89 -5.82 -6.34
C VAL A 15 -0.98 -4.30 -6.58
N ALA A 16 -0.01 -3.72 -7.30
CA ALA A 16 -0.04 -2.34 -7.76
C ALA A 16 0.37 -2.25 -9.23
N ALA A 17 -0.29 -1.39 -10.01
CA ALA A 17 -0.15 -1.31 -11.46
C ALA A 17 1.33 -1.23 -11.91
N HIS A 18 2.10 -0.27 -11.39
CA HIS A 18 3.51 -0.10 -11.76
C HIS A 18 4.41 -1.32 -11.46
N GLN A 19 3.98 -2.25 -10.59
CA GLN A 19 4.79 -3.42 -10.20
C GLN A 19 4.53 -4.65 -11.04
N LEU A 20 3.39 -4.71 -11.73
CA LEU A 20 3.00 -5.88 -12.51
C LEU A 20 2.59 -5.60 -13.96
N GLU A 21 1.97 -4.45 -14.26
CA GLU A 21 1.38 -4.19 -15.57
C GLU A 21 2.42 -4.25 -16.69
N GLY A 22 3.53 -3.55 -16.55
CA GLY A 22 4.42 -3.31 -17.69
C GLY A 22 3.72 -2.43 -18.73
N GLY A 23 4.08 -2.58 -20.00
CA GLY A 23 3.50 -1.76 -21.08
C GLY A 23 3.60 -0.26 -20.77
N TRP A 24 4.74 0.18 -20.24
CA TRP A 24 4.87 1.48 -19.57
C TRP A 24 4.65 2.71 -20.46
N GLN A 25 4.75 2.53 -21.78
CA GLN A 25 4.45 3.52 -22.82
C GLN A 25 3.30 3.09 -23.75
N ALA A 26 2.68 1.93 -23.49
CA ALA A 26 1.56 1.46 -24.30
C ALA A 26 0.37 2.41 -24.17
N ASP A 27 -0.33 2.63 -25.28
CA ASP A 27 -1.61 3.34 -25.32
C ASP A 27 -1.58 4.74 -24.69
N GLY A 28 -0.46 5.44 -24.87
CA GLY A 28 -0.28 6.82 -24.43
C GLY A 28 -0.04 6.98 -22.93
N LYS A 29 0.27 5.91 -22.19
CA LYS A 29 0.68 6.01 -20.79
C LYS A 29 1.91 6.93 -20.65
N GLY A 30 1.84 7.87 -19.70
CA GLY A 30 2.95 8.76 -19.35
C GLY A 30 4.01 8.11 -18.45
N ILE A 31 5.10 8.85 -18.23
CA ILE A 31 6.17 8.44 -17.32
C ILE A 31 5.71 8.66 -15.88
N SER A 32 5.76 7.63 -15.04
CA SER A 32 5.51 7.71 -13.60
C SER A 32 6.82 7.86 -12.80
N ILE A 33 6.72 8.19 -11.51
CA ILE A 33 7.90 8.17 -10.63
C ILE A 33 8.57 6.78 -10.58
N ALA A 34 7.80 5.69 -10.68
CA ALA A 34 8.34 4.33 -10.71
C ALA A 34 9.15 4.05 -12.00
N ASP A 35 8.81 4.69 -13.12
CA ASP A 35 9.49 4.52 -14.40
C ASP A 35 10.89 5.15 -14.43
N VAL A 36 11.25 5.95 -13.42
CA VAL A 36 12.59 6.55 -13.27
C VAL A 36 13.37 5.95 -12.10
N MET A 37 12.91 4.83 -11.53
CA MET A 37 13.58 4.10 -10.46
C MET A 37 14.29 2.85 -10.98
N THR A 38 15.62 2.77 -10.81
CA THR A 38 16.40 1.59 -11.23
C THR A 38 16.11 0.37 -10.35
N ALA A 39 16.49 -0.83 -10.78
CA ALA A 39 16.58 -1.96 -9.84
C ALA A 39 17.64 -1.68 -8.76
N GLY A 40 17.38 -2.18 -7.55
CA GLY A 40 18.32 -2.22 -6.42
C GLY A 40 18.52 -3.67 -5.96
N ALA A 41 18.93 -3.84 -4.69
CA ALA A 41 19.07 -5.15 -4.07
C ALA A 41 18.93 -5.03 -2.54
N ASN A 42 18.95 -6.15 -1.81
CA ASN A 42 19.01 -6.09 -0.35
C ASN A 42 20.27 -5.32 0.09
N GLY A 43 20.10 -4.22 0.83
CA GLY A 43 21.19 -3.32 1.23
C GLY A 43 21.71 -2.38 0.13
N VAL A 44 21.10 -2.37 -1.07
CA VAL A 44 21.44 -1.45 -2.17
C VAL A 44 20.18 -0.71 -2.59
N PRO A 45 20.05 0.60 -2.28
CA PRO A 45 18.84 1.35 -2.59
C PRO A 45 18.65 1.49 -4.11
N ARG A 46 17.39 1.62 -4.53
CA ARG A 46 17.05 1.99 -5.90
C ARG A 46 17.53 3.41 -6.17
N GLN A 47 18.04 3.66 -7.38
CA GLN A 47 18.37 5.02 -7.79
C GLN A 47 17.14 5.68 -8.42
N ILE A 48 16.76 6.86 -7.93
CA ILE A 48 15.80 7.74 -8.60
C ILE A 48 16.59 8.60 -9.59
N THR A 49 16.30 8.46 -10.88
CA THR A 49 17.02 9.14 -11.96
C THR A 49 16.27 10.36 -12.47
N ALA A 50 16.99 11.30 -13.08
CA ALA A 50 16.41 12.50 -13.69
C ALA A 50 15.79 12.17 -15.07
N GLY A 51 14.72 11.40 -15.07
CA GLY A 51 14.13 10.81 -16.28
C GLY A 51 14.74 9.45 -16.63
N VAL A 52 14.29 8.87 -17.74
CA VAL A 52 14.72 7.55 -18.20
C VAL A 52 16.06 7.66 -18.92
N LEU A 53 17.08 6.96 -18.40
CA LEU A 53 18.43 6.93 -18.95
C LEU A 53 18.67 5.63 -19.72
N SER A 54 19.24 5.71 -20.92
CA SER A 54 19.41 4.55 -21.81
C SER A 54 20.39 3.47 -21.32
N ASP A 55 21.27 3.81 -20.37
CA ASP A 55 22.27 2.93 -19.79
C ASP A 55 21.82 2.30 -18.45
N LYS A 56 20.56 2.51 -18.04
CA LYS A 56 20.00 2.02 -16.78
C LYS A 56 18.90 0.99 -17.02
N PHE A 57 18.73 0.08 -16.06
CA PHE A 57 17.67 -0.91 -16.05
C PHE A 57 16.53 -0.50 -15.11
N TYR A 58 15.32 -0.40 -15.67
CA TYR A 58 14.09 -0.01 -14.97
C TYR A 58 13.12 -1.20 -14.95
N PRO A 59 13.05 -1.96 -13.85
CA PRO A 59 12.31 -3.23 -13.82
C PRO A 59 10.80 -3.04 -14.03
N ASN A 60 10.26 -1.87 -13.67
CA ASN A 60 8.84 -1.52 -13.79
C ASN A 60 8.37 -1.34 -15.24
N HIS A 61 9.27 -1.09 -16.20
CA HIS A 61 8.91 -0.82 -17.60
C HIS A 61 8.20 -2.00 -18.25
N GLU A 62 8.71 -3.21 -18.01
CA GLU A 62 8.12 -4.47 -18.46
C GLU A 62 7.40 -5.21 -17.33
N ALA A 63 7.87 -5.07 -16.08
CA ALA A 63 7.35 -5.79 -14.92
C ALA A 63 7.16 -7.30 -15.21
N ILE A 64 5.93 -7.81 -15.14
CA ILE A 64 5.59 -9.19 -15.55
C ILE A 64 4.67 -9.23 -16.78
N ASP A 65 4.50 -8.08 -17.44
CA ASP A 65 3.62 -7.90 -18.58
C ASP A 65 2.14 -8.27 -18.33
N PHE A 66 1.64 -7.99 -17.12
CA PHE A 66 0.22 -8.19 -16.80
C PHE A 66 -0.69 -7.39 -17.72
N TYR A 67 -0.22 -6.27 -18.29
CA TYR A 67 -0.97 -5.48 -19.27
C TYR A 67 -1.49 -6.31 -20.44
N HIS A 68 -0.69 -7.27 -20.93
CA HIS A 68 -1.09 -8.17 -22.02
C HIS A 68 -1.61 -9.52 -21.52
N HIS A 69 -1.27 -9.93 -20.29
CA HIS A 69 -1.59 -11.25 -19.72
C HIS A 69 -2.73 -11.26 -18.70
N TYR A 70 -3.39 -10.12 -18.43
CA TYR A 70 -4.34 -10.00 -17.34
C TYR A 70 -5.49 -11.01 -17.44
N LYS A 71 -5.94 -11.40 -18.64
CA LYS A 71 -7.05 -12.36 -18.77
C LYS A 71 -6.68 -13.75 -18.26
N GLU A 72 -5.48 -14.21 -18.58
CA GLU A 72 -4.92 -15.47 -18.10
C GLU A 72 -4.65 -15.40 -16.60
N ASP A 73 -4.13 -14.27 -16.13
CA ASP A 73 -3.80 -14.06 -14.71
C ASP A 73 -5.08 -13.98 -13.84
N ILE A 74 -6.12 -13.24 -14.28
CA ILE A 74 -7.44 -13.19 -13.62
C ILE A 74 -8.08 -14.58 -13.57
N LYS A 75 -7.93 -15.40 -14.61
CA LYS A 75 -8.41 -16.79 -14.60
C LYS A 75 -7.74 -17.63 -13.52
N LEU A 76 -6.45 -17.43 -13.26
CA LEU A 76 -5.75 -18.09 -12.15
C LEU A 76 -6.26 -17.61 -10.78
N PHE A 77 -6.57 -16.33 -10.64
CA PHE A 77 -7.20 -15.79 -9.42
C PHE A 77 -8.58 -16.41 -9.17
N ALA A 78 -9.38 -16.54 -10.24
CA ALA A 78 -10.67 -17.22 -10.21
C ALA A 78 -10.54 -18.70 -9.84
N GLU A 79 -9.50 -19.37 -10.32
CA GLU A 79 -9.22 -20.76 -9.96
C GLU A 79 -8.91 -20.92 -8.46
N MET A 80 -8.17 -19.98 -7.83
CA MET A 80 -8.02 -19.94 -6.37
C MET A 80 -9.34 -19.62 -5.64
N GLY A 81 -10.33 -19.05 -6.35
CA GLY A 81 -11.66 -18.74 -5.81
C GLY A 81 -11.78 -17.35 -5.21
N PHE A 82 -10.90 -16.41 -5.60
CA PHE A 82 -10.90 -15.02 -5.13
C PHE A 82 -12.31 -14.42 -5.13
N LYS A 83 -12.61 -13.63 -4.09
CA LYS A 83 -13.81 -12.81 -3.95
C LYS A 83 -13.52 -11.36 -4.29
N SER A 84 -12.28 -10.93 -4.09
CA SER A 84 -11.80 -9.61 -4.46
C SER A 84 -10.43 -9.66 -5.12
N PHE A 85 -10.11 -8.63 -5.89
CA PHE A 85 -8.77 -8.41 -6.42
C PHE A 85 -8.41 -6.94 -6.23
N ARG A 86 -7.38 -6.69 -5.41
CA ARG A 86 -6.89 -5.35 -5.17
C ARG A 86 -5.79 -4.99 -6.18
N THR A 87 -5.97 -3.87 -6.87
CA THR A 87 -4.93 -3.26 -7.70
C THR A 87 -5.00 -1.73 -7.59
N SER A 88 -4.14 -1.02 -8.30
CA SER A 88 -4.26 0.42 -8.53
C SER A 88 -4.69 0.73 -9.96
N ILE A 89 -5.30 1.90 -10.14
CA ILE A 89 -5.39 2.52 -11.47
C ILE A 89 -4.13 3.37 -11.62
N ALA A 90 -3.30 3.06 -12.61
CA ALA A 90 -2.13 3.86 -12.92
C ALA A 90 -2.56 5.27 -13.33
N TRP A 91 -2.25 6.26 -12.48
CA TRP A 91 -2.59 7.67 -12.74
C TRP A 91 -2.09 8.09 -14.13
N THR A 92 -0.87 7.71 -14.48
CA THR A 92 -0.24 7.99 -15.78
C THR A 92 -0.90 7.33 -16.99
N ARG A 93 -1.78 6.33 -16.82
CA ARG A 93 -2.62 5.83 -17.92
C ARG A 93 -3.81 6.74 -18.18
N ILE A 94 -4.32 7.42 -17.16
CA ILE A 94 -5.53 8.25 -17.27
C ILE A 94 -5.16 9.70 -17.55
N PHE A 95 -4.16 10.26 -16.85
CA PHE A 95 -3.59 11.58 -17.07
C PHE A 95 -2.06 11.43 -17.18
N PRO A 96 -1.54 11.26 -18.41
CA PRO A 96 -0.11 10.99 -18.65
C PRO A 96 0.85 11.99 -18.02
N GLN A 97 0.53 13.27 -18.06
CA GLN A 97 1.26 14.35 -17.42
C GLN A 97 0.64 14.74 -16.07
N GLY A 98 -0.65 14.49 -15.87
CA GLY A 98 -1.37 14.75 -14.62
C GLY A 98 -2.15 16.06 -14.62
N ASP A 99 -1.77 17.01 -15.48
CA ASP A 99 -2.36 18.33 -15.61
C ASP A 99 -3.22 18.52 -16.87
N GLU A 100 -3.44 17.46 -17.66
CA GLU A 100 -4.34 17.52 -18.80
C GLU A 100 -5.80 17.77 -18.37
N GLU A 101 -6.56 18.46 -19.23
CA GLU A 101 -7.99 18.69 -19.01
C GLU A 101 -8.85 17.46 -19.30
N LEU A 102 -8.45 16.66 -20.29
CA LEU A 102 -9.16 15.47 -20.74
C LEU A 102 -8.37 14.20 -20.42
N PRO A 103 -9.03 13.13 -19.96
CA PRO A 103 -8.37 11.87 -19.69
C PRO A 103 -8.02 11.13 -20.99
N ASN A 104 -7.01 10.27 -20.92
CA ASN A 104 -6.69 9.30 -21.95
C ASN A 104 -7.71 8.16 -21.97
N GLU A 105 -8.55 8.10 -23.01
CA GLU A 105 -9.59 7.08 -23.17
C GLU A 105 -9.01 5.67 -23.30
N ALA A 106 -7.82 5.49 -23.86
CA ALA A 106 -7.22 4.15 -23.98
C ALA A 106 -6.87 3.57 -22.61
N GLY A 107 -6.35 4.40 -21.70
CA GLY A 107 -6.13 4.03 -20.30
C GLY A 107 -7.44 3.70 -19.58
N LEU A 108 -8.51 4.48 -19.79
CA LEU A 108 -9.82 4.18 -19.21
C LEU A 108 -10.37 2.83 -19.71
N LYS A 109 -10.25 2.58 -21.00
CA LYS A 109 -10.71 1.34 -21.63
C LYS A 109 -9.93 0.12 -21.15
N PHE A 110 -8.63 0.24 -20.85
CA PHE A 110 -7.86 -0.86 -20.27
C PHE A 110 -8.49 -1.33 -18.95
N TYR A 111 -8.79 -0.41 -18.04
CA TYR A 111 -9.38 -0.76 -16.74
C TYR A 111 -10.85 -1.20 -16.86
N ASP A 112 -11.64 -0.68 -17.82
CA ASP A 112 -12.95 -1.28 -18.13
C ASP A 112 -12.81 -2.76 -18.48
N ASN A 113 -11.84 -3.11 -19.34
CA ASN A 113 -11.65 -4.50 -19.75
C ASN A 113 -11.11 -5.37 -18.61
N LEU A 114 -10.22 -4.83 -17.77
CA LEU A 114 -9.71 -5.53 -16.59
C LEU A 114 -10.83 -5.83 -15.59
N PHE A 115 -11.63 -4.82 -15.24
CA PHE A 115 -12.72 -4.98 -14.28
C PHE A 115 -13.83 -5.86 -14.82
N ALA A 116 -14.17 -5.76 -16.12
CA ALA A 116 -15.09 -6.69 -16.76
C ALA A 116 -14.61 -8.14 -16.68
N GLU A 117 -13.30 -8.39 -16.85
CA GLU A 117 -12.74 -9.74 -16.72
C GLU A 117 -12.79 -10.23 -15.25
N CYS A 118 -12.54 -9.36 -14.26
CA CYS A 118 -12.76 -9.71 -12.85
C CYS A 118 -14.22 -10.12 -12.59
N HIS A 119 -15.18 -9.30 -13.03
CA HIS A 119 -16.61 -9.52 -12.83
C HIS A 119 -17.14 -10.79 -13.51
N LYS A 120 -16.58 -11.15 -14.68
CA LYS A 120 -16.88 -12.42 -15.35
C LYS A 120 -16.67 -13.63 -14.45
N TYR A 121 -15.74 -13.54 -13.49
CA TYR A 121 -15.45 -14.60 -12.51
C TYR A 121 -16.04 -14.32 -11.12
N GLY A 122 -16.82 -13.25 -10.95
CA GLY A 122 -17.38 -12.85 -9.65
C GLY A 122 -16.34 -12.32 -8.67
N ILE A 123 -15.27 -11.71 -9.18
CA ILE A 123 -14.21 -11.08 -8.39
C ILE A 123 -14.48 -9.58 -8.33
N GLU A 124 -14.68 -9.05 -7.12
CA GLU A 124 -14.89 -7.62 -6.90
C GLU A 124 -13.56 -6.84 -6.97
N PRO A 125 -13.42 -5.84 -7.84
CA PRO A 125 -12.24 -4.98 -7.83
C PRO A 125 -12.17 -4.12 -6.55
N VAL A 126 -10.98 -4.03 -5.97
CA VAL A 126 -10.66 -3.13 -4.85
C VAL A 126 -9.55 -2.18 -5.32
N ILE A 127 -9.87 -0.89 -5.48
CA ILE A 127 -8.99 0.01 -6.25
C ILE A 127 -8.31 1.05 -5.37
N THR A 128 -6.98 1.09 -5.42
CA THR A 128 -6.19 2.20 -4.88
C THR A 128 -5.99 3.27 -5.94
N LEU A 129 -6.30 4.54 -5.63
CA LEU A 129 -6.17 5.65 -6.59
C LEU A 129 -4.70 6.04 -6.81
N ALA A 130 -3.96 6.30 -5.74
CA ALA A 130 -2.53 6.65 -5.80
C ALA A 130 -1.70 5.56 -5.13
N HIS A 131 -0.90 4.84 -5.91
CA HIS A 131 -0.04 3.76 -5.42
C HIS A 131 1.38 3.88 -6.00
N PHE A 132 2.15 4.81 -5.44
CA PHE A 132 3.59 4.98 -5.71
C PHE A 132 3.94 5.28 -7.18
N GLU A 133 3.00 5.87 -7.92
CA GLU A 133 3.08 5.99 -9.38
C GLU A 133 2.56 7.33 -9.92
N ILE A 134 2.70 8.40 -9.14
CA ILE A 134 2.39 9.76 -9.58
C ILE A 134 3.06 10.09 -10.94
N PRO A 135 2.40 10.82 -11.85
CA PRO A 135 3.04 11.27 -13.08
C PRO A 135 4.33 12.04 -12.80
N TYR A 136 5.43 11.64 -13.44
CA TYR A 136 6.74 12.25 -13.26
C TYR A 136 6.77 13.70 -13.76
N HIS A 137 5.86 14.07 -14.66
CA HIS A 137 5.64 15.47 -15.04
C HIS A 137 5.21 16.32 -13.85
N LEU A 138 4.27 15.85 -13.00
CA LEU A 138 3.89 16.57 -11.78
C LEU A 138 5.07 16.75 -10.82
N VAL A 139 5.98 15.77 -10.78
CA VAL A 139 7.22 15.86 -10.00
C VAL A 139 8.14 16.96 -10.55
N LYS A 140 8.33 17.02 -11.87
CA LYS A 140 9.26 18.00 -12.48
C LYS A 140 8.71 19.42 -12.53
N GLU A 141 7.46 19.59 -12.93
CA GLU A 141 6.89 20.92 -13.18
C GLU A 141 6.30 21.57 -11.92
N TYR A 142 5.85 20.75 -10.95
CA TYR A 142 5.18 21.21 -9.73
C TYR A 142 5.91 20.77 -8.45
N GLY A 143 6.97 19.96 -8.54
CA GLY A 143 7.69 19.45 -7.37
C GLY A 143 6.92 18.35 -6.60
N GLY A 144 5.94 17.72 -7.25
CA GLY A 144 5.07 16.72 -6.64
C GLY A 144 4.10 17.37 -5.66
N TRP A 145 3.77 16.65 -4.58
CA TRP A 145 2.82 17.10 -3.57
C TRP A 145 3.31 18.26 -2.69
N ARG A 146 4.46 18.90 -2.98
CA ARG A 146 4.78 20.20 -2.36
C ARG A 146 3.92 21.35 -2.89
N ASP A 147 3.27 21.17 -4.03
CA ASP A 147 2.44 22.21 -4.66
C ASP A 147 0.96 21.92 -4.48
N ARG A 148 0.23 22.88 -3.91
CA ARG A 148 -1.20 22.78 -3.60
C ARG A 148 -2.05 22.45 -4.83
N ARG A 149 -1.64 22.85 -6.04
CA ARG A 149 -2.37 22.58 -7.29
C ARG A 149 -2.48 21.09 -7.60
N VAL A 150 -1.60 20.26 -7.04
CA VAL A 150 -1.65 18.79 -7.20
C VAL A 150 -2.91 18.18 -6.56
N ILE A 151 -3.52 18.85 -5.58
CA ILE A 151 -4.85 18.49 -5.06
C ILE A 151 -5.86 18.45 -6.22
N ASP A 152 -5.92 19.49 -7.04
CA ASP A 152 -6.90 19.59 -8.14
C ASP A 152 -6.61 18.57 -9.26
N PHE A 153 -5.33 18.31 -9.54
CA PHE A 153 -4.91 17.25 -10.48
C PHE A 153 -5.40 15.87 -10.01
N PHE A 154 -5.18 15.55 -8.73
CA PHE A 154 -5.67 14.31 -8.15
C PHE A 154 -7.20 14.23 -8.15
N ILE A 155 -7.90 15.30 -7.80
CA ILE A 155 -9.36 15.31 -7.79
C ILE A 155 -9.95 15.15 -9.18
N ARG A 156 -9.35 15.72 -10.22
CA ARG A 156 -9.76 15.46 -11.61
C ARG A 156 -9.58 13.99 -11.97
N PHE A 157 -8.45 13.39 -11.61
CA PHE A 157 -8.20 11.96 -11.79
C PHE A 157 -9.24 11.09 -11.05
N ALA A 158 -9.39 11.29 -9.73
CA ALA A 158 -10.33 10.54 -8.89
C ALA A 158 -11.78 10.68 -9.40
N THR A 159 -12.22 11.90 -9.70
CA THR A 159 -13.57 12.17 -10.24
C THR A 159 -13.81 11.44 -11.56
N THR A 160 -12.80 11.41 -12.44
CA THR A 160 -12.89 10.74 -13.75
C THR A 160 -13.11 9.24 -13.56
N VAL A 161 -12.28 8.60 -12.74
CA VAL A 161 -12.36 7.14 -12.55
C VAL A 161 -13.58 6.73 -11.72
N PHE A 162 -13.98 7.52 -10.72
CA PHE A 162 -15.24 7.32 -10.01
C PHE A 162 -16.43 7.38 -10.98
N LYS A 163 -16.49 8.38 -11.87
CA LYS A 163 -17.57 8.48 -12.86
C LYS A 163 -17.58 7.32 -13.85
N ARG A 164 -16.40 6.90 -14.33
CA ARG A 164 -16.27 5.80 -15.31
C ARG A 164 -16.67 4.46 -14.71
N TYR A 165 -16.18 4.14 -13.51
CA TYR A 165 -16.31 2.82 -12.91
C TYR A 165 -17.37 2.73 -11.81
N ARG A 166 -18.28 3.70 -11.71
CA ARG A 166 -19.34 3.74 -10.67
C ARG A 166 -20.23 2.52 -10.54
N HIS A 167 -20.32 1.69 -11.58
CA HIS A 167 -21.10 0.46 -11.60
C HIS A 167 -20.22 -0.81 -11.65
N GLN A 168 -18.89 -0.65 -11.62
CA GLN A 168 -17.92 -1.74 -11.73
C GLN A 168 -17.00 -1.85 -10.49
N VAL A 169 -16.90 -0.83 -9.65
CA VAL A 169 -16.01 -0.86 -8.49
C VAL A 169 -16.74 -0.30 -7.28
N LYS A 170 -16.88 -1.11 -6.23
CA LYS A 170 -17.48 -0.68 -4.97
C LYS A 170 -16.45 -0.19 -3.95
N TYR A 171 -15.27 -0.82 -3.90
CA TYR A 171 -14.26 -0.58 -2.88
C TYR A 171 -13.09 0.22 -3.43
N TRP A 172 -12.79 1.34 -2.77
CA TRP A 172 -11.77 2.30 -3.17
C TRP A 172 -10.87 2.64 -1.99
N MET A 173 -9.62 2.97 -2.27
CA MET A 173 -8.69 3.63 -1.35
C MET A 173 -8.05 4.82 -2.05
N THR A 174 -7.71 5.84 -1.28
CA THR A 174 -7.11 7.07 -1.82
C THR A 174 -5.60 6.92 -2.03
N PHE A 175 -4.82 7.07 -0.97
CA PHE A 175 -3.34 7.01 -1.03
C PHE A 175 -2.85 5.72 -0.38
N ASN A 176 -2.04 4.94 -1.11
CA ASN A 176 -1.39 3.75 -0.58
C ASN A 176 -0.39 4.13 0.51
N GLU A 177 -0.44 3.43 1.64
CA GLU A 177 0.52 3.54 2.75
C GLU A 177 0.94 4.99 3.05
N ILE A 178 -0.03 5.92 3.10
CA ILE A 178 0.21 7.37 3.15
C ILE A 178 1.17 7.81 4.26
N ASN A 179 1.31 7.00 5.30
CA ASN A 179 2.15 7.25 6.45
C ASN A 179 3.60 6.75 6.32
N ASN A 180 3.98 6.11 5.21
CA ASN A 180 5.35 5.67 4.95
C ASN A 180 6.32 6.86 4.98
N GLN A 181 5.94 7.99 4.37
CA GLN A 181 6.71 9.24 4.37
C GLN A 181 7.00 9.80 5.78
N THR A 182 6.40 9.28 6.87
CA THR A 182 6.85 9.59 8.24
C THR A 182 8.36 9.41 8.39
N ASP A 183 8.91 8.41 7.71
CA ASP A 183 10.35 8.14 7.64
C ASP A 183 11.00 9.04 6.56
N TYR A 184 10.84 10.37 6.70
CA TYR A 184 11.20 11.40 5.71
C TYR A 184 12.69 11.48 5.34
N GLN A 185 13.55 10.74 6.04
CA GLN A 185 14.98 10.59 5.70
C GLN A 185 15.20 9.55 4.58
N GLU A 186 14.22 8.69 4.32
CA GLU A 186 14.27 7.67 3.28
C GLU A 186 13.72 8.24 1.96
N GLN A 187 14.63 8.52 1.02
CA GLN A 187 14.28 9.11 -0.28
C GLN A 187 13.24 8.31 -1.06
N PHE A 188 13.25 6.98 -0.93
CA PHE A 188 12.27 6.11 -1.60
C PHE A 188 10.85 6.46 -1.16
N LEU A 189 10.60 6.56 0.15
CA LEU A 189 9.26 6.77 0.70
C LEU A 189 8.74 8.17 0.36
N MET A 190 9.60 9.19 0.45
CA MET A 190 9.27 10.57 0.06
C MET A 190 8.93 10.68 -1.44
N ALA A 191 9.68 9.98 -2.30
CA ALA A 191 9.44 10.00 -3.74
C ALA A 191 8.18 9.21 -4.13
N THR A 192 7.93 8.05 -3.52
CA THR A 192 6.78 7.20 -3.87
C THR A 192 5.46 7.76 -3.36
N ASP A 193 5.41 8.21 -2.10
CA ASP A 193 4.15 8.73 -1.53
C ASP A 193 3.78 10.06 -2.20
N SER A 194 4.77 10.97 -2.27
CA SER A 194 4.52 12.38 -2.50
C SER A 194 5.20 12.96 -3.74
N GLY A 195 6.01 12.18 -4.46
CA GLY A 195 6.82 12.72 -5.56
C GLY A 195 7.88 13.71 -5.10
N LEU A 196 8.28 13.67 -3.82
CA LEU A 196 9.32 14.52 -3.27
C LEU A 196 10.70 13.90 -3.52
N VAL A 197 11.36 14.35 -4.58
CA VAL A 197 12.75 13.97 -4.89
C VAL A 197 13.68 15.04 -4.31
N LEU A 198 14.32 14.71 -3.19
CA LEU A 198 15.20 15.59 -2.43
C LEU A 198 16.60 14.98 -2.32
N GLU A 199 17.61 15.82 -2.08
CA GLU A 199 18.96 15.34 -1.76
C GLU A 199 18.97 14.62 -0.40
N PRO A 200 19.88 13.64 -0.18
CA PRO A 200 20.00 13.00 1.12
C PRO A 200 20.30 14.03 2.22
N ASN A 201 19.59 13.94 3.35
CA ASN A 201 19.71 14.86 4.49
C ASN A 201 19.32 16.32 4.20
N ASP A 202 18.49 16.57 3.19
CA ASP A 202 17.92 17.90 2.96
C ASP A 202 17.20 18.42 4.23
N PRO A 203 17.56 19.61 4.76
CA PRO A 203 17.02 20.12 6.02
C PRO A 203 15.52 20.39 5.97
N ASP A 204 14.94 20.56 4.77
CA ASP A 204 13.52 20.83 4.59
C ASP A 204 12.68 19.55 4.46
N SER A 205 13.30 18.37 4.48
CA SER A 205 12.62 17.08 4.26
C SER A 205 11.41 16.88 5.18
N GLU A 206 11.56 17.17 6.48
CA GLU A 206 10.47 17.03 7.45
C GLU A 206 9.33 18.03 7.17
N ALA A 207 9.66 19.29 6.89
CA ALA A 207 8.68 20.34 6.62
C ALA A 207 7.90 20.07 5.33
N LEU A 208 8.60 19.65 4.27
CA LEU A 208 8.00 19.28 2.99
C LEU A 208 7.12 18.04 3.12
N MET A 209 7.55 17.03 3.88
CA MET A 209 6.73 15.85 4.16
C MET A 209 5.39 16.25 4.80
N TYR A 210 5.43 17.04 5.87
CA TYR A 210 4.19 17.43 6.54
C TYR A 210 3.27 18.29 5.68
N GLN A 211 3.83 19.13 4.81
CA GLN A 211 3.04 19.93 3.89
C GLN A 211 2.41 19.07 2.78
N ALA A 212 3.17 18.13 2.21
CA ALA A 212 2.67 17.18 1.21
C ALA A 212 1.59 16.27 1.78
N ALA A 213 1.85 15.66 2.95
CA ALA A 213 0.88 14.86 3.68
C ALA A 213 -0.41 15.63 3.99
N HIS A 214 -0.33 16.93 4.32
CA HIS A 214 -1.52 17.75 4.49
C HIS A 214 -2.35 17.84 3.20
N TYR A 215 -1.71 18.15 2.06
CA TYR A 215 -2.40 18.23 0.77
C TYR A 215 -3.00 16.89 0.35
N GLU A 216 -2.29 15.78 0.56
CA GLU A 216 -2.79 14.43 0.29
C GLU A 216 -4.02 14.09 1.14
N LEU A 217 -4.03 14.46 2.43
CA LEU A 217 -5.18 14.28 3.31
C LEU A 217 -6.39 15.11 2.88
N VAL A 218 -6.17 16.36 2.47
CA VAL A 218 -7.23 17.23 1.91
C VAL A 218 -7.76 16.65 0.61
N ALA A 219 -6.87 16.22 -0.29
CA ALA A 219 -7.24 15.56 -1.54
C ALA A 219 -8.00 14.24 -1.31
N SER A 220 -7.62 13.46 -0.30
CA SER A 220 -8.35 12.26 0.10
C SER A 220 -9.76 12.59 0.55
N ALA A 221 -9.92 13.57 1.44
CA ALA A 221 -11.22 13.97 1.95
C ALA A 221 -12.14 14.55 0.85
N LEU A 222 -11.58 15.34 -0.08
CA LEU A 222 -12.29 15.79 -1.28
C LEU A 222 -12.70 14.61 -2.17
N ALA A 223 -11.83 13.61 -2.36
CA ALA A 223 -12.12 12.41 -3.15
C ALA A 223 -13.24 11.57 -2.52
N VAL A 224 -13.26 11.43 -1.19
CA VAL A 224 -14.37 10.79 -0.45
C VAL A 224 -15.68 11.51 -0.76
N LYS A 225 -15.72 12.84 -0.56
CA LYS A 225 -16.92 13.65 -0.78
C LYS A 225 -17.46 13.54 -2.22
N ILE A 226 -16.60 13.73 -3.23
CA ILE A 226 -17.03 13.64 -4.63
C ILE A 226 -17.40 12.21 -5.02
N GLY A 227 -16.70 11.21 -4.48
CA GLY A 227 -17.02 9.79 -4.69
C GLY A 227 -18.43 9.46 -4.20
N HIS A 228 -18.80 9.84 -2.98
CA HIS A 228 -20.15 9.63 -2.45
C HIS A 228 -21.23 10.44 -3.16
N GLN A 229 -20.89 11.63 -3.70
CA GLN A 229 -21.80 12.38 -4.56
C GLN A 229 -22.06 11.67 -5.90
N ILE A 230 -21.06 10.99 -6.46
CA ILE A 230 -21.18 10.22 -7.71
C ILE A 230 -21.93 8.91 -7.47
N ASN A 231 -21.58 8.19 -6.41
CA ASN A 231 -22.26 6.98 -5.99
C ASN A 231 -22.20 6.82 -4.45
N PRO A 232 -23.32 6.98 -3.72
CA PRO A 232 -23.35 6.84 -2.27
C PRO A 232 -23.12 5.40 -1.78
N GLU A 233 -23.12 4.40 -2.67
CA GLU A 233 -22.83 3.00 -2.33
C GLU A 233 -21.34 2.68 -2.28
N PHE A 234 -20.48 3.57 -2.79
CA PHE A 234 -19.04 3.40 -2.69
C PHE A 234 -18.60 3.22 -1.23
N LYS A 235 -17.55 2.43 -1.07
CA LYS A 235 -16.78 2.30 0.16
C LYS A 235 -15.41 2.87 -0.13
N ILE A 236 -15.12 4.05 0.41
CA ILE A 236 -13.87 4.77 0.16
C ILE A 236 -13.07 4.79 1.47
N GLY A 237 -12.00 4.01 1.49
CA GLY A 237 -11.10 3.85 2.64
C GLY A 237 -9.85 4.71 2.55
N CYS A 238 -9.16 4.82 3.69
CA CYS A 238 -7.73 5.14 3.69
C CYS A 238 -6.90 3.88 3.49
N MET A 239 -5.60 4.04 3.25
CA MET A 239 -4.63 2.94 3.30
C MET A 239 -3.42 3.38 4.13
N ILE A 240 -3.14 2.64 5.21
CA ILE A 240 -2.00 2.90 6.10
C ILE A 240 -1.08 1.67 6.21
N ASN A 241 0.22 1.90 6.29
CA ASN A 241 1.21 0.90 6.67
C ASN A 241 1.21 0.72 8.18
N VAL A 242 0.83 -0.47 8.67
CA VAL A 242 0.76 -0.75 10.10
C VAL A 242 1.88 -1.69 10.53
N SER A 243 2.86 -1.09 11.19
CA SER A 243 3.92 -1.74 11.95
C SER A 243 3.80 -1.27 13.42
N PRO A 244 3.21 -2.06 14.32
CA PRO A 244 3.08 -1.65 15.72
C PRO A 244 4.46 -1.46 16.34
N LEU A 245 4.63 -0.39 17.12
CA LEU A 245 5.89 -0.04 17.78
C LEU A 245 5.82 -0.41 19.26
N TYR A 246 6.36 -1.58 19.61
CA TYR A 246 6.39 -2.04 20.99
C TYR A 246 7.49 -1.33 21.79
N PRO A 247 7.29 -1.05 23.09
CA PRO A 247 8.38 -0.63 23.96
C PRO A 247 9.35 -1.80 24.18
N ALA A 248 10.65 -1.52 24.14
CA ALA A 248 11.70 -2.53 24.33
C ALA A 248 11.66 -3.17 25.73
N THR A 249 11.27 -2.39 26.73
CA THR A 249 11.09 -2.85 28.11
C THR A 249 9.88 -2.19 28.77
N CYS A 250 9.53 -2.61 30.00
CA CYS A 250 8.52 -1.93 30.82
C CYS A 250 9.03 -0.63 31.47
N ASN A 251 10.23 -0.16 31.13
CA ASN A 251 10.70 1.15 31.55
C ASN A 251 9.70 2.23 31.09
N PRO A 252 9.23 3.12 31.99
CA PRO A 252 8.31 4.18 31.62
C PRO A 252 8.78 5.04 30.44
N GLN A 253 10.08 5.26 30.29
CA GLN A 253 10.63 6.02 29.17
C GLN A 253 10.45 5.28 27.83
N ASP A 254 10.69 3.97 27.78
CA ASP A 254 10.46 3.15 26.58
C ASP A 254 8.97 3.10 26.22
N THR A 255 8.11 2.99 27.23
CA THR A 255 6.65 3.03 27.06
C THR A 255 6.20 4.36 26.47
N PHE A 256 6.74 5.47 26.97
CA PHE A 256 6.42 6.79 26.43
C PHE A 256 6.98 7.02 25.04
N GLN A 257 8.19 6.51 24.74
CA GLN A 257 8.76 6.53 23.40
C GLN A 257 7.88 5.77 22.39
N ALA A 258 7.38 4.59 22.76
CA ALA A 258 6.45 3.82 21.93
C ALA A 258 5.16 4.61 21.65
N LEU A 259 4.58 5.26 22.66
CA LEU A 259 3.41 6.13 22.46
C LEU A 259 3.71 7.27 21.48
N LYS A 260 4.82 7.98 21.65
CA LYS A 260 5.23 9.08 20.76
C LYS A 260 5.49 8.62 19.34
N ALA A 261 6.10 7.46 19.17
CA ALA A 261 6.34 6.87 17.86
C ALA A 261 5.04 6.48 17.15
N MET A 262 4.11 5.83 17.86
CA MET A 262 2.77 5.53 17.32
C MET A 262 2.02 6.82 16.93
N GLN A 263 2.02 7.83 17.82
CA GLN A 263 1.43 9.15 17.54
C GLN A 263 2.03 9.80 16.28
N ARG A 264 3.34 9.65 16.08
CA ARG A 264 4.05 10.21 14.93
C ARG A 264 3.76 9.51 13.61
N ARG A 265 3.58 8.19 13.66
CA ARG A 265 3.37 7.34 12.46
C ARG A 265 1.91 7.19 12.06
N TYR A 266 0.94 7.40 12.98
CA TYR A 266 -0.46 7.08 12.72
C TYR A 266 -1.44 8.26 12.77
N TRP A 267 -0.98 9.50 12.96
CA TRP A 267 -1.87 10.67 12.91
C TRP A 267 -2.60 10.83 11.56
N PHE A 268 -2.05 10.27 10.48
CA PHE A 268 -2.72 10.16 9.18
C PHE A 268 -4.06 9.43 9.28
N ALA A 269 -4.09 8.33 10.04
CA ALA A 269 -5.30 7.55 10.28
C ALA A 269 -6.31 8.35 11.11
N ASP A 270 -5.85 9.12 12.11
CA ASP A 270 -6.72 10.01 12.88
C ASP A 270 -7.40 11.05 11.98
N VAL A 271 -6.65 11.69 11.07
CA VAL A 271 -7.22 12.68 10.15
C VAL A 271 -8.21 12.02 9.19
N HIS A 272 -7.86 10.88 8.58
CA HIS A 272 -8.78 10.16 7.69
C HIS A 272 -10.06 9.67 8.39
N ALA A 273 -9.93 9.12 9.59
CA ALA A 273 -11.03 8.44 10.26
C ALA A 273 -11.90 9.38 11.10
N LEU A 274 -11.29 10.40 11.72
CA LEU A 274 -11.93 11.32 12.67
C LEU A 274 -12.07 12.75 12.11
N GLY A 275 -11.50 13.03 10.93
CA GLY A 275 -11.68 14.29 10.21
C GLY A 275 -10.99 15.49 10.83
N SER A 276 -10.07 15.27 11.77
CA SER A 276 -9.35 16.33 12.46
C SER A 276 -7.96 15.90 12.90
N TYR A 277 -7.05 16.88 13.00
CA TYR A 277 -5.71 16.65 13.51
C TYR A 277 -5.74 16.36 15.01
N PRO A 278 -5.03 15.34 15.49
CA PRO A 278 -4.83 15.13 16.92
C PRO A 278 -4.15 16.33 17.58
N ARG A 279 -4.56 16.65 18.80
CA ARG A 279 -3.99 17.80 19.55
C ARG A 279 -2.48 17.70 19.76
N HIS A 280 -1.94 16.48 19.94
CA HIS A 280 -0.50 16.30 20.10
C HIS A 280 0.27 16.66 18.82
N MET A 281 -0.32 16.43 17.65
CA MET A 281 0.28 16.86 16.39
C MET A 281 0.18 18.37 16.24
N GLU A 282 -0.98 18.98 16.53
CA GLU A 282 -1.11 20.45 16.50
C GLU A 282 -0.09 21.15 17.41
N ALA A 283 0.12 20.63 18.62
CA ALA A 283 1.15 21.13 19.53
C ALA A 283 2.57 20.99 18.94
N PHE A 284 2.87 19.81 18.38
CA PHE A 284 4.16 19.55 17.74
C PHE A 284 4.42 20.49 16.55
N PHE A 285 3.43 20.70 15.70
CA PHE A 285 3.57 21.56 14.52
C PHE A 285 3.76 23.03 14.91
N ALA A 286 3.07 23.49 15.94
CA ALA A 286 3.26 24.83 16.50
C ALA A 286 4.66 25.01 17.09
N GLU A 287 5.19 24.01 17.81
CA GLU A 287 6.54 24.04 18.37
C GLU A 287 7.61 24.13 17.28
N LYS A 288 7.46 23.35 16.20
CA LYS A 288 8.46 23.26 15.12
C LYS A 288 8.29 24.27 14.01
N GLY A 289 7.17 24.99 13.95
CA GLY A 289 6.87 25.92 12.86
C GLY A 289 6.65 25.23 11.51
N LEU A 290 5.92 24.10 11.50
CA LEU A 290 5.68 23.28 10.31
C LEU A 290 4.27 23.48 9.74
N ARG A 291 4.07 23.10 8.46
CA ARG A 291 2.82 23.23 7.68
C ARG A 291 2.37 24.68 7.52
N SER A 292 3.13 25.43 6.73
CA SER A 292 2.89 26.86 6.51
C SER A 292 1.60 27.15 5.74
N ASP A 293 1.09 26.19 4.97
CA ASP A 293 -0.15 26.33 4.20
C ASP A 293 -1.21 25.32 4.65
N ILE A 294 -2.06 25.77 5.58
CA ILE A 294 -3.30 25.10 6.01
C ILE A 294 -4.39 26.16 6.10
N THR A 295 -5.46 25.99 5.34
CA THR A 295 -6.60 26.92 5.32
C THR A 295 -7.71 26.47 6.28
N ALA A 296 -8.66 27.37 6.58
CA ALA A 296 -9.84 27.01 7.34
C ALA A 296 -10.74 26.04 6.54
N GLU A 297 -10.78 26.24 5.22
CA GLU A 297 -11.50 25.41 4.26
C GLU A 297 -10.95 23.98 4.24
N ASP A 298 -9.63 23.80 4.30
CA ASP A 298 -9.01 22.47 4.40
C ASP A 298 -9.55 21.71 5.63
N ARG A 299 -9.66 22.38 6.79
CA ARG A 299 -10.16 21.76 8.02
C ARG A 299 -11.63 21.34 7.92
N ILE A 300 -12.45 22.13 7.23
CA ILE A 300 -13.85 21.79 6.95
C ILE A 300 -13.90 20.56 6.04
N VAL A 301 -13.11 20.56 4.97
CA VAL A 301 -13.02 19.45 4.02
C VAL A 301 -12.61 18.16 4.72
N LEU A 302 -11.58 18.18 5.57
CA LEU A 302 -11.14 17.01 6.33
C LEU A 302 -12.26 16.45 7.23
N ALA A 303 -13.01 17.32 7.91
CA ALA A 303 -14.10 16.91 8.78
C ALA A 303 -15.27 16.29 8.02
N GLU A 304 -15.56 16.79 6.81
CA GLU A 304 -16.67 16.33 5.97
C GLU A 304 -16.33 15.09 5.13
N GLY A 305 -15.03 14.79 4.93
CA GLY A 305 -14.54 13.75 4.03
C GLY A 305 -13.92 12.54 4.73
N THR A 306 -14.40 12.14 5.90
CA THR A 306 -13.85 10.98 6.61
C THR A 306 -14.15 9.66 5.89
N VAL A 307 -13.22 8.72 5.97
CA VAL A 307 -13.29 7.45 5.24
C VAL A 307 -14.33 6.46 5.80
N ASP A 308 -14.81 5.56 4.93
CA ASP A 308 -15.80 4.53 5.29
C ASP A 308 -15.19 3.33 6.03
N TYR A 309 -13.93 3.01 5.75
CA TYR A 309 -13.20 1.89 6.32
C TYR A 309 -11.70 2.19 6.35
N ILE A 310 -10.94 1.40 7.11
CA ILE A 310 -9.47 1.49 7.15
C ILE A 310 -8.91 0.28 6.41
N GLY A 311 -8.36 0.52 5.23
CA GLY A 311 -7.44 -0.40 4.58
C GLY A 311 -6.08 -0.29 5.24
N PHE A 312 -5.41 -1.41 5.46
CA PHE A 312 -4.02 -1.37 5.94
C PHE A 312 -3.18 -2.53 5.44
N SER A 313 -1.88 -2.30 5.33
CA SER A 313 -0.88 -3.36 5.19
C SER A 313 -0.34 -3.79 6.54
N TYR A 314 0.04 -5.06 6.64
CA TYR A 314 0.76 -5.59 7.78
C TYR A 314 1.80 -6.60 7.32
N TYR A 315 3.04 -6.39 7.72
CA TYR A 315 4.15 -7.30 7.39
C TYR A 315 4.99 -7.69 8.60
N ASN A 316 5.18 -6.73 9.52
CA ASN A 316 6.07 -6.85 10.66
C ASN A 316 5.60 -5.96 11.82
N SER A 317 6.29 -6.09 12.94
CA SER A 317 6.27 -5.14 14.05
C SER A 317 7.66 -4.53 14.27
N MET A 318 7.70 -3.40 14.97
CA MET A 318 8.92 -2.73 15.39
C MET A 318 9.02 -2.72 16.92
N THR A 319 10.23 -2.50 17.42
CA THR A 319 10.48 -2.30 18.85
C THR A 319 11.28 -1.03 19.02
N VAL A 320 10.92 -0.18 19.97
CA VAL A 320 11.57 1.12 20.23
C VAL A 320 11.96 1.24 21.69
N ALA A 321 13.03 2.00 21.96
CA ALA A 321 13.43 2.35 23.30
C ALA A 321 13.75 3.84 23.38
N ALA A 322 13.63 4.42 24.58
CA ALA A 322 14.05 5.80 24.79
C ALA A 322 15.57 5.94 24.62
N GLN A 323 15.99 7.08 24.07
CA GLN A 323 17.39 7.40 23.87
C GLN A 323 17.80 8.57 24.74
N THR A 324 18.99 8.49 25.34
CA THR A 324 19.54 9.57 26.17
C THR A 324 19.81 10.85 25.37
N THR A 325 20.05 10.73 24.07
CA THR A 325 20.29 11.85 23.14
C THR A 325 19.00 12.51 22.63
N ASN A 326 17.82 12.01 23.01
CA ASN A 326 16.52 12.48 22.53
C ASN A 326 15.54 12.72 23.70
N PRO A 327 15.81 13.72 24.56
CA PRO A 327 15.01 13.97 25.76
C PRO A 327 13.56 14.39 25.46
N GLU A 328 13.28 14.86 24.24
CA GLU A 328 11.94 15.28 23.79
C GLU A 328 11.13 14.12 23.17
N PHE A 329 11.70 12.92 23.08
CA PHE A 329 11.05 11.72 22.53
C PHE A 329 10.56 11.90 21.07
N HIS A 330 11.25 12.73 20.29
CA HIS A 330 10.94 12.91 18.87
C HIS A 330 11.22 11.62 18.11
N PHE A 331 10.23 11.06 17.43
CA PHE A 331 10.44 9.83 16.68
C PHE A 331 11.07 10.13 15.32
N VAL A 332 12.29 9.60 15.13
CA VAL A 332 12.99 9.48 13.85
C VAL A 332 13.24 7.99 13.64
N GLY A 333 12.61 7.41 12.62
CA GLY A 333 12.44 5.96 12.47
C GLY A 333 13.71 5.12 12.67
N PRO A 334 14.75 5.29 11.85
CA PRO A 334 15.96 4.47 11.90
C PRO A 334 16.72 4.55 13.24
N GLU A 335 16.64 5.69 13.93
CA GLU A 335 17.40 5.91 15.15
C GLU A 335 16.76 5.20 16.35
N ALA A 336 15.42 5.24 16.46
CA ALA A 336 14.72 4.75 17.66
C ALA A 336 14.44 3.24 17.67
N VAL A 337 14.57 2.54 16.55
CA VAL A 337 14.19 1.13 16.40
C VAL A 337 15.30 0.18 16.86
N GLN A 338 14.91 -0.84 17.62
CA GLN A 338 15.78 -1.93 18.09
C GLN A 338 15.26 -3.29 17.62
N LYS A 339 16.16 -4.27 17.58
CA LYS A 339 15.80 -5.66 17.28
C LYS A 339 14.98 -6.24 18.44
N ASN A 340 13.83 -6.80 18.12
CA ASN A 340 13.06 -7.61 19.06
C ASN A 340 13.72 -9.00 19.23
N PRO A 341 14.22 -9.37 20.43
CA PRO A 341 14.92 -10.64 20.63
C PRO A 341 13.99 -11.87 20.60
N TYR A 342 12.66 -11.66 20.61
CA TYR A 342 11.66 -12.73 20.63
C TYR A 342 11.15 -13.11 19.25
N LEU A 343 11.51 -12.35 18.21
CA LEU A 343 11.01 -12.54 16.84
C LEU A 343 12.11 -13.08 15.92
N GLN A 344 11.73 -14.02 15.06
CA GLN A 344 12.51 -14.35 13.87
C GLN A 344 12.32 -13.26 12.82
N ALA A 345 13.21 -13.22 11.83
CA ALA A 345 13.11 -12.28 10.71
C ALA A 345 13.25 -13.03 9.38
N SER A 346 12.65 -12.48 8.33
CA SER A 346 12.87 -12.92 6.94
C SER A 346 14.30 -12.64 6.48
N ASP A 347 14.67 -13.17 5.30
CA ASP A 347 15.97 -12.93 4.66
C ASP A 347 16.22 -11.45 4.31
N TRP A 348 15.16 -10.63 4.25
CA TRP A 348 15.22 -9.17 4.10
C TRP A 348 15.17 -8.43 5.44
N GLY A 349 15.36 -9.12 6.55
CA GLY A 349 15.44 -8.52 7.89
C GLY A 349 14.10 -8.13 8.50
N TRP A 350 12.96 -8.44 7.86
CA TRP A 350 11.64 -8.08 8.39
C TRP A 350 11.22 -9.05 9.50
N PRO A 351 10.95 -8.56 10.73
CA PRO A 351 10.45 -9.40 11.82
C PRO A 351 9.13 -10.10 11.47
N ILE A 352 9.00 -11.38 11.84
CA ILE A 352 7.79 -12.18 11.62
C ILE A 352 7.00 -12.21 12.92
N ASP A 353 5.91 -11.44 12.96
CA ASP A 353 5.06 -11.29 14.15
C ASP A 353 3.57 -11.45 13.81
N PRO A 354 3.03 -12.68 13.79
CA PRO A 354 1.60 -12.86 13.56
C PRO A 354 0.73 -12.29 14.69
N LEU A 355 1.21 -12.28 15.94
CA LEU A 355 0.44 -11.72 17.06
C LEU A 355 0.30 -10.20 16.92
N GLY A 356 1.29 -9.53 16.36
CA GLY A 356 1.23 -8.11 16.06
C GLY A 356 0.14 -7.72 15.06
N LEU A 357 -0.29 -8.63 14.17
CA LEU A 357 -1.46 -8.39 13.33
C LEU A 357 -2.74 -8.32 14.19
N ARG A 358 -2.91 -9.26 15.12
CA ARG A 358 -4.05 -9.24 16.06
C ARG A 358 -4.00 -8.02 16.97
N TYR A 359 -2.83 -7.62 17.45
CA TYR A 359 -2.64 -6.37 18.19
C TYR A 359 -3.10 -5.16 17.36
N SER A 360 -2.63 -5.07 16.12
CA SER A 360 -2.94 -3.96 15.21
C SER A 360 -4.42 -3.87 14.89
N LEU A 361 -5.07 -5.01 14.64
CA LEU A 361 -6.51 -5.11 14.43
C LEU A 361 -7.32 -4.57 15.61
N ASN A 362 -6.95 -4.95 16.84
CA ASN A 362 -7.59 -4.42 18.05
C ASN A 362 -7.31 -2.92 18.20
N TRP A 363 -6.05 -2.50 18.05
CA TRP A 363 -5.68 -1.09 18.15
C TRP A 363 -6.49 -0.21 17.20
N LEU A 364 -6.58 -0.57 15.92
CA LEU A 364 -7.37 0.17 14.93
C LEU A 364 -8.87 0.17 15.28
N ALA A 365 -9.42 -0.97 15.69
CA ALA A 365 -10.84 -1.08 16.03
C ALA A 365 -11.23 -0.26 17.26
N ASP A 366 -10.37 -0.24 18.28
CA ASP A 366 -10.56 0.50 19.52
C ASP A 366 -10.43 2.02 19.31
N HIS A 367 -9.56 2.45 18.38
CA HIS A 367 -9.34 3.88 18.13
C HIS A 367 -10.39 4.49 17.20
N TYR A 368 -10.81 3.75 16.16
CA TYR A 368 -11.55 4.34 15.05
C TYR A 368 -12.97 3.81 14.89
N HIS A 369 -13.29 2.64 15.44
CA HIS A 369 -14.62 2.03 15.35
C HIS A 369 -15.17 1.93 13.92
N LYS A 370 -14.28 1.72 12.95
CA LYS A 370 -14.59 1.53 11.52
C LYS A 370 -14.29 0.09 11.09
N PRO A 371 -14.94 -0.42 10.02
CA PRO A 371 -14.55 -1.68 9.40
C PRO A 371 -13.08 -1.65 8.97
N LEU A 372 -12.42 -2.80 9.06
CA LEU A 372 -11.00 -2.96 8.71
C LEU A 372 -10.84 -3.92 7.53
N MET A 373 -9.96 -3.60 6.59
CA MET A 373 -9.59 -4.49 5.50
C MET A 373 -8.06 -4.67 5.50
N ILE A 374 -7.60 -5.91 5.66
CA ILE A 374 -6.16 -6.22 5.51
C ILE A 374 -5.90 -6.28 4.01
N VAL A 375 -5.41 -5.18 3.45
CA VAL A 375 -5.25 -5.04 2.01
C VAL A 375 -3.88 -5.48 1.52
N GLU A 376 -2.99 -5.81 2.44
CA GLU A 376 -1.64 -6.30 2.18
C GLU A 376 -1.12 -7.11 3.37
N ASN A 377 -0.67 -8.33 3.11
CA ASN A 377 0.11 -9.15 4.04
C ASN A 377 0.86 -10.20 3.22
N GLY A 378 2.14 -10.44 3.50
CA GLY A 378 2.92 -11.37 2.68
C GLY A 378 4.35 -11.57 3.16
N LEU A 379 4.98 -12.62 2.65
CA LEU A 379 6.38 -12.92 2.92
C LEU A 379 7.18 -12.87 1.61
N GLY A 380 8.06 -11.88 1.52
CA GLY A 380 9.05 -11.80 0.46
C GLY A 380 10.19 -12.77 0.76
N ALA A 381 10.35 -13.78 -0.09
CA ALA A 381 11.36 -14.82 0.05
C ALA A 381 11.88 -15.24 -1.33
N LYS A 382 13.03 -15.91 -1.37
CA LYS A 382 13.52 -16.53 -2.59
C LYS A 382 12.77 -17.84 -2.82
N ASP A 383 12.30 -18.04 -4.05
CA ASP A 383 11.77 -19.34 -4.48
C ASP A 383 12.83 -20.11 -5.26
N GLU A 384 12.78 -21.44 -5.15
CA GLU A 384 13.54 -22.36 -6.00
C GLU A 384 12.58 -23.05 -6.98
N LEU A 385 12.90 -22.99 -8.27
CA LEU A 385 12.18 -23.72 -9.32
C LEU A 385 12.85 -25.09 -9.48
N THR A 386 12.10 -26.16 -9.23
CA THR A 386 12.58 -27.53 -9.40
C THR A 386 12.67 -27.92 -10.87
N ALA A 387 13.32 -29.07 -11.16
CA ALA A 387 13.47 -29.56 -12.53
C ALA A 387 12.14 -29.97 -13.20
N ASP A 388 11.08 -30.17 -12.42
CA ASP A 388 9.72 -30.50 -12.84
C ASP A 388 8.75 -29.31 -12.78
N ASP A 389 9.28 -28.08 -12.87
CA ASP A 389 8.52 -26.82 -12.87
C ASP A 389 7.64 -26.63 -11.61
N GLN A 390 8.06 -27.14 -10.45
CA GLN A 390 7.38 -26.95 -9.16
C GLN A 390 8.11 -25.94 -8.26
N ILE A 391 7.36 -25.34 -7.34
CA ILE A 391 7.89 -24.43 -6.32
C ILE A 391 7.28 -24.84 -4.97
N HIS A 392 8.14 -25.34 -4.07
CA HIS A 392 7.77 -25.75 -2.72
C HIS A 392 7.99 -24.61 -1.72
N ASP A 393 6.94 -23.82 -1.46
CA ASP A 393 7.00 -22.59 -0.68
C ASP A 393 6.31 -22.69 0.70
N GLN A 394 6.62 -23.75 1.44
CA GLN A 394 6.04 -24.05 2.76
C GLN A 394 6.34 -22.97 3.79
N TYR A 395 7.45 -22.23 3.64
CA TYR A 395 7.75 -21.04 4.45
C TYR A 395 6.70 -19.93 4.26
N ARG A 396 6.20 -19.74 3.03
CA ARG A 396 5.16 -18.75 2.70
C ARG A 396 3.80 -19.20 3.24
N ILE A 397 3.48 -20.48 3.08
CA ILE A 397 2.28 -21.08 3.70
C ILE A 397 2.31 -20.89 5.21
N ALA A 398 3.42 -21.22 5.88
CA ALA A 398 3.57 -21.10 7.33
C ALA A 398 3.36 -19.64 7.80
N TYR A 399 3.96 -18.67 7.11
CA TYR A 399 3.76 -17.25 7.41
C TYR A 399 2.30 -16.83 7.29
N LEU A 400 1.68 -17.05 6.12
CA LEU A 400 0.32 -16.60 5.85
C LEU A 400 -0.69 -17.31 6.77
N LYS A 401 -0.52 -18.61 6.99
CA LYS A 401 -1.32 -19.39 7.95
C LYS A 401 -1.30 -18.77 9.35
N ALA A 402 -0.13 -18.41 9.86
CA ALA A 402 0.00 -17.84 11.20
C ALA A 402 -0.73 -16.48 11.30
N HIS A 403 -0.64 -15.63 10.28
CA HIS A 403 -1.31 -14.33 10.24
C HIS A 403 -2.83 -14.48 10.04
N ILE A 404 -3.28 -15.41 9.19
CA ILE A 404 -4.71 -15.71 9.03
C ILE A 404 -5.31 -16.24 10.34
N GLN A 405 -4.58 -17.06 11.10
CA GLN A 405 -5.03 -17.51 12.41
C GLN A 405 -5.14 -16.33 13.41
N ALA A 406 -4.19 -15.39 13.39
CA ALA A 406 -4.24 -14.20 14.24
C ALA A 406 -5.40 -13.26 13.88
N MET A 407 -5.67 -13.07 12.58
CA MET A 407 -6.84 -12.34 12.07
C MET A 407 -8.15 -13.02 12.50
N LYS A 408 -8.23 -14.35 12.33
CA LYS A 408 -9.40 -15.13 12.74
C LYS A 408 -9.66 -15.01 14.24
N ASP A 409 -8.60 -15.06 15.05
CA ASP A 409 -8.69 -14.82 16.48
C ASP A 409 -9.20 -13.41 16.81
N ALA A 410 -8.72 -12.37 16.11
CA ALA A 410 -9.22 -11.00 16.26
C ALA A 410 -10.73 -10.89 15.97
N ILE A 411 -11.20 -11.57 14.92
CA ILE A 411 -12.62 -11.58 14.55
C ILE A 411 -13.44 -12.38 15.58
N GLU A 412 -13.06 -13.63 15.84
CA GLU A 412 -13.88 -14.58 16.58
C GLU A 412 -13.85 -14.38 18.10
N LYS A 413 -12.68 -13.96 18.63
CA LYS A 413 -12.45 -13.81 20.08
C LYS A 413 -12.54 -12.36 20.53
N ASP A 414 -12.10 -11.41 19.69
CA ASP A 414 -12.06 -9.99 20.07
C ASP A 414 -13.20 -9.18 19.44
N GLY A 415 -13.90 -9.72 18.44
CA GLY A 415 -15.05 -9.06 17.80
C GLY A 415 -14.68 -7.96 16.81
N VAL A 416 -13.44 -7.94 16.31
CA VAL A 416 -12.97 -6.92 15.36
C VAL A 416 -13.71 -7.03 14.02
N PRO A 417 -14.25 -5.92 13.46
CA PRO A 417 -15.02 -5.94 12.20
C PRO A 417 -14.12 -5.97 10.96
N VAL A 418 -13.47 -7.10 10.71
CA VAL A 418 -12.64 -7.30 9.51
C VAL A 418 -13.51 -7.74 8.32
N ILE A 419 -13.41 -7.03 7.20
CA ILE A 419 -14.24 -7.24 6.01
C ILE A 419 -13.52 -7.95 4.85
N GLY A 420 -12.19 -8.03 4.88
CA GLY A 420 -11.41 -8.68 3.82
C GLY A 420 -9.94 -8.90 4.16
N TYR A 421 -9.31 -9.78 3.38
CA TYR A 421 -7.89 -10.12 3.48
C TYR A 421 -7.34 -10.44 2.08
N THR A 422 -6.39 -9.63 1.62
CA THR A 422 -5.78 -9.76 0.28
C THR A 422 -4.25 -9.83 0.39
N PRO A 423 -3.64 -11.04 0.38
CA PRO A 423 -2.21 -11.21 0.38
C PRO A 423 -1.51 -10.42 -0.72
N TRP A 424 -0.39 -9.80 -0.36
CA TRP A 424 0.40 -8.98 -1.26
C TRP A 424 1.13 -9.79 -2.31
N GLY A 425 1.25 -9.24 -3.51
CA GLY A 425 1.98 -9.83 -4.61
C GLY A 425 1.48 -11.23 -4.92
N CYS A 426 0.16 -11.44 -4.95
CA CYS A 426 -0.47 -12.76 -5.10
C CYS A 426 -0.03 -13.50 -6.38
N ILE A 427 0.45 -12.75 -7.36
CA ILE A 427 1.32 -13.20 -8.46
C ILE A 427 2.68 -12.51 -8.28
N ASP A 428 3.77 -13.23 -8.54
CA ASP A 428 5.12 -12.64 -8.46
C ASP A 428 5.19 -11.38 -9.30
N LEU A 429 5.81 -10.34 -8.74
CA LEU A 429 5.88 -9.00 -9.32
C LEU A 429 7.19 -8.32 -8.91
N VAL A 430 7.47 -7.15 -9.50
CA VAL A 430 8.65 -6.36 -9.15
C VAL A 430 8.46 -5.78 -7.74
N SER A 431 9.35 -6.11 -6.79
CA SER A 431 9.27 -5.58 -5.43
C SER A 431 9.37 -4.05 -5.40
N ALA A 432 8.67 -3.40 -4.48
CA ALA A 432 8.67 -1.94 -4.39
C ALA A 432 10.06 -1.39 -3.99
N GLY A 433 10.48 -1.66 -2.75
CA GLY A 433 11.68 -1.07 -2.16
C GLY A 433 13.01 -1.48 -2.80
N THR A 434 13.10 -2.66 -3.43
CA THR A 434 14.35 -3.11 -4.08
C THR A 434 14.23 -3.28 -5.59
N GLY A 435 13.05 -3.25 -6.20
CA GLY A 435 12.90 -3.45 -7.64
C GLY A 435 13.27 -4.86 -8.12
N GLN A 436 13.19 -5.86 -7.24
CA GLN A 436 13.64 -7.23 -7.50
C GLN A 436 12.47 -8.14 -7.86
N MET A 437 12.67 -9.06 -8.81
CA MET A 437 11.84 -10.23 -9.02
C MET A 437 12.19 -11.37 -8.06
N SER A 438 13.45 -11.46 -7.60
CA SER A 438 13.92 -12.52 -6.72
C SER A 438 13.35 -12.47 -5.30
N LYS A 439 12.78 -11.33 -4.88
CA LYS A 439 11.98 -11.19 -3.66
C LYS A 439 10.52 -11.52 -3.98
N ARG A 440 10.19 -12.80 -4.01
CA ARG A 440 8.90 -13.32 -4.47
C ARG A 440 7.87 -13.39 -3.35
N TYR A 441 6.61 -13.11 -3.69
CA TYR A 441 5.47 -13.12 -2.76
C TYR A 441 4.35 -14.05 -3.21
N GLY A 442 4.28 -14.40 -4.50
CA GLY A 442 3.06 -14.92 -5.10
C GLY A 442 2.70 -16.32 -4.70
N PHE A 443 1.42 -16.62 -4.91
CA PHE A 443 0.91 -17.97 -5.09
C PHE A 443 1.21 -18.48 -6.52
N ILE A 444 1.44 -17.54 -7.44
CA ILE A 444 1.76 -17.79 -8.83
C ILE A 444 3.18 -17.30 -9.07
N TYR A 445 4.07 -18.21 -9.44
CA TYR A 445 5.43 -17.93 -9.86
C TYR A 445 5.42 -17.32 -11.27
N VAL A 446 6.24 -16.31 -11.51
CA VAL A 446 6.52 -15.79 -12.85
C VAL A 446 7.98 -16.06 -13.20
N ASP A 447 8.20 -16.77 -14.30
CA ASP A 447 9.54 -17.06 -14.84
C ASP A 447 10.18 -15.80 -15.41
N ARG A 448 10.74 -15.00 -14.51
CA ARG A 448 11.47 -13.77 -14.78
C ARG A 448 12.46 -13.50 -13.64
N ASP A 449 13.67 -13.06 -13.96
CA ASP A 449 14.74 -12.74 -13.00
C ASP A 449 14.95 -11.22 -12.80
N ASP A 450 15.91 -10.86 -11.93
CA ASP A 450 16.25 -9.47 -11.61
C ASP A 450 16.88 -8.70 -12.79
N GLN A 451 17.23 -9.37 -13.90
CA GLN A 451 17.74 -8.77 -15.13
C GLN A 451 16.66 -8.73 -16.23
N GLY A 452 15.42 -9.09 -15.92
CA GLY A 452 14.31 -9.14 -16.87
C GLY A 452 14.34 -10.35 -17.81
N LYS A 453 15.16 -11.36 -17.55
CA LYS A 453 15.24 -12.58 -18.37
C LYS A 453 14.28 -13.63 -17.85
N GLY A 454 13.67 -14.37 -18.76
CA GLY A 454 12.76 -15.48 -18.45
C GLY A 454 11.62 -15.55 -19.48
N SER A 455 10.85 -16.63 -19.45
CA SER A 455 9.76 -16.85 -20.41
C SER A 455 8.46 -16.11 -20.07
N ASN A 456 8.39 -15.46 -18.91
CA ASN A 456 7.17 -14.90 -18.32
C ASN A 456 6.04 -15.94 -18.10
N ARG A 457 6.36 -17.24 -18.11
CA ARG A 457 5.40 -18.30 -17.79
C ARG A 457 4.90 -18.15 -16.35
N ARG A 458 3.60 -18.35 -16.16
CA ARG A 458 2.95 -18.43 -14.85
C ARG A 458 2.87 -19.89 -14.40
N LEU A 459 3.43 -20.19 -13.22
CA LEU A 459 3.42 -21.52 -12.61
C LEU A 459 2.74 -21.44 -11.24
N LYS A 460 1.94 -22.45 -10.89
CA LYS A 460 1.26 -22.51 -9.59
C LYS A 460 2.24 -23.05 -8.56
N LYS A 461 2.44 -22.35 -7.45
CA LYS A 461 3.23 -22.82 -6.31
C LYS A 461 2.37 -23.73 -5.41
N ASP A 462 2.98 -24.43 -4.47
CA ASP A 462 2.23 -25.21 -3.47
C ASP A 462 1.20 -24.34 -2.71
N SER A 463 1.58 -23.10 -2.39
CA SER A 463 0.72 -22.12 -1.74
C SER A 463 -0.54 -21.73 -2.53
N PHE A 464 -0.57 -21.93 -3.86
CA PHE A 464 -1.75 -21.72 -4.69
C PHE A 464 -2.91 -22.62 -4.26
N TYR A 465 -2.64 -23.92 -4.16
CA TYR A 465 -3.65 -24.91 -3.80
C TYR A 465 -4.03 -24.82 -2.33
N TRP A 466 -3.06 -24.48 -1.46
CA TRP A 466 -3.34 -24.18 -0.07
C TRP A 466 -4.31 -23.00 0.08
N TYR A 467 -4.04 -21.87 -0.58
CA TYR A 467 -4.89 -20.68 -0.45
C TYR A 467 -6.28 -20.90 -1.10
N GLN A 468 -6.35 -21.68 -2.19
CA GLN A 468 -7.63 -22.15 -2.74
C GLN A 468 -8.48 -22.87 -1.68
N LYS A 469 -7.87 -23.75 -0.88
CA LYS A 469 -8.54 -24.46 0.21
C LYS A 469 -8.96 -23.52 1.34
N VAL A 470 -8.12 -22.55 1.71
CA VAL A 470 -8.45 -21.51 2.70
C VAL A 470 -9.72 -20.77 2.29
N ILE A 471 -9.79 -20.29 1.05
CA ILE A 471 -10.95 -19.54 0.55
C ILE A 471 -12.19 -20.44 0.49
N LYS A 472 -12.07 -21.66 -0.05
CA LYS A 472 -13.17 -22.61 -0.17
C LYS A 472 -13.81 -22.95 1.18
N THR A 473 -13.01 -22.98 2.24
CA THR A 473 -13.45 -23.29 3.61
C THR A 473 -13.71 -22.04 4.45
N ASN A 474 -13.63 -20.84 3.84
CA ASN A 474 -13.76 -19.56 4.52
C ASN A 474 -12.85 -19.44 5.77
N GLY A 475 -11.61 -19.93 5.67
CA GLY A 475 -10.63 -19.92 6.75
C GLY A 475 -10.90 -20.93 7.89
N SER A 476 -11.80 -21.92 7.70
CA SER A 476 -11.98 -22.98 8.68
C SER A 476 -10.89 -24.05 8.63
N GLU A 477 -10.29 -24.28 7.46
CA GLU A 477 -9.16 -25.20 7.28
C GLU A 477 -7.93 -24.41 6.80
N LEU A 478 -6.84 -24.49 7.56
CA LEU A 478 -5.56 -23.84 7.22
C LEU A 478 -4.40 -24.85 7.06
N ASP A 479 -4.68 -26.15 7.20
CA ASP A 479 -3.76 -27.28 7.05
C ASP A 479 -3.81 -27.90 5.65
#